data_AF-A0A6A7A893-F1
#
_entry.id   AF-A0A6A7A893-F1
#
_cell.length_a   1.000
_cell.length_b   1.000
_cell.length_c   1.000
_cell.angle_alpha   90.00
_cell.angle_beta   90.00
_cell.angle_gamma   90.00
#
_symmetry.space_group_name_H-M   'P 1'
#
loop_
_entity.id
_entity.type
_entity.pdbx_description
1 polymer ?
#
loop_
_entity_poly.entity_id
_entity_poly.type
_entity_poly.pdbx_seq_one_letter_code
_entity_poly.pdbx_strand_id
1 'polypeptide(L)'
;MDHEMSEHNGTNIVSINNELSRQVTVASSSEQYERLFFQPSVLVVAILRSDSLTTSSANPTLLDLIGFLVPYTSTILILCGFRGAVAPQSLVGLSGDYYFFGCIAMNLAGIAEFILGNSIISNGCFLIYGSHWGSLAYTQDPIDNNTAPFAELGGANGAAYDSSQGFHNVSILVMMFSFIAAADFSVPTATTATDIAHIEKLLKIGGGFSSLGLISGWYLATLTTCEAVEIPCPLCVFDLSSKVFPSKERSPTGS
;
A
#
# COMPACT_ATOMS: atom_id res chain seq x y z
N MET A 1 57.50 1.36 35.15
CA MET A 1 57.66 2.80 35.35
C MET A 1 58.65 3.27 34.30
N ASP A 2 58.31 3.97 33.22
CA ASP A 2 57.05 4.51 32.70
C ASP A 2 57.26 4.73 31.18
N HIS A 3 56.15 4.71 30.44
CA HIS A 3 56.05 5.15 29.05
C HIS A 3 56.43 6.63 28.91
N GLU A 4 57.11 7.01 27.82
CA GLU A 4 56.69 8.20 27.07
C GLU A 4 57.21 8.18 25.63
N MET A 5 56.26 8.24 24.69
CA MET A 5 56.45 8.45 23.27
C MET A 5 55.92 9.85 22.98
N SER A 6 56.76 10.73 22.44
CA SER A 6 56.35 12.07 22.00
C SER A 6 56.60 12.18 20.49
N GLU A 7 55.54 11.97 19.71
CA GLU A 7 55.52 12.33 18.29
C GLU A 7 55.15 13.81 18.16
N HIS A 8 56.06 14.57 17.58
CA HIS A 8 55.89 15.98 17.29
C HIS A 8 55.02 16.12 16.03
N ASN A 9 53.70 16.24 16.18
CA ASN A 9 52.81 16.51 15.06
C ASN A 9 52.87 18.00 14.70
N GLY A 10 53.63 18.33 13.66
CA GLY A 10 53.73 19.68 13.13
C GLY A 10 53.53 19.69 11.62
N THR A 11 52.30 19.93 11.17
CA THR A 11 52.07 20.71 9.93
C THR A 11 50.61 21.16 9.82
N ASN A 12 50.38 22.45 9.97
CA ASN A 12 49.25 23.15 9.37
C ASN A 12 49.64 23.48 7.92
N ILE A 13 48.94 22.97 6.91
CA ILE A 13 48.90 23.58 5.58
C ILE A 13 47.48 23.47 5.01
N VAL A 14 46.82 24.62 4.97
CA VAL A 14 45.69 24.89 4.08
C VAL A 14 46.29 25.19 2.69
N SER A 15 45.92 24.42 1.67
CA SER A 15 45.85 24.93 0.30
C SER A 15 44.90 24.08 -0.54
N ILE A 16 43.76 24.68 -0.87
CA ILE A 16 42.86 24.28 -1.96
C ILE A 16 43.67 24.36 -3.27
N ASN A 17 43.77 23.26 -4.02
CA ASN A 17 43.83 23.22 -5.49
C ASN A 17 43.94 21.77 -5.99
N ASN A 18 43.40 21.57 -7.19
CA ASN A 18 42.80 20.35 -7.70
C ASN A 18 43.83 19.42 -8.38
N GLU A 19 44.51 18.56 -7.64
CA GLU A 19 45.31 17.46 -8.21
C GLU A 19 45.00 16.14 -7.50
N LEU A 20 44.68 15.12 -8.29
CA LEU A 20 44.36 13.76 -7.86
C LEU A 20 45.61 13.12 -7.23
N SER A 21 45.88 13.45 -5.97
CA SER A 21 47.02 12.93 -5.22
C SER A 21 46.87 11.43 -5.03
N ARG A 22 47.60 10.69 -5.86
CA ARG A 22 48.01 9.28 -5.76
C ARG A 22 47.28 8.51 -4.64
N GLN A 23 46.21 7.83 -5.07
CA GLN A 23 45.49 6.81 -4.32
C GLN A 23 46.46 5.99 -3.45
N VAL A 24 46.33 6.15 -2.13
CA VAL A 24 47.00 5.28 -1.17
C VAL A 24 46.45 3.89 -1.44
N THR A 25 47.26 3.02 -2.03
CA THR A 25 46.97 1.59 -2.11
C THR A 25 47.02 1.04 -0.70
N VAL A 26 45.89 1.14 0.00
CA VAL A 26 45.65 0.39 1.22
C VAL A 26 45.66 -1.08 0.79
N ALA A 27 46.62 -1.85 1.31
CA ALA A 27 46.62 -3.30 1.15
C ALA A 27 45.41 -3.86 1.91
N SER A 28 44.24 -3.83 1.29
CA SER A 28 43.02 -4.43 1.84
C SER A 28 43.19 -5.93 1.87
N SER A 29 42.86 -6.54 3.02
CA SER A 29 42.85 -8.00 3.15
C SER A 29 41.93 -8.62 2.10
N SER A 30 42.17 -9.89 1.75
CA SER A 30 41.34 -10.61 0.77
C SER A 30 39.85 -10.53 1.11
N GLU A 31 39.51 -10.57 2.41
CA GLU A 31 38.15 -10.43 2.92
C GLU A 31 37.56 -9.02 2.72
N GLN A 32 38.35 -7.95 2.83
CA GLN A 32 37.89 -6.59 2.53
C GLN A 32 37.68 -6.36 1.03
N TYR A 33 38.53 -6.95 0.17
CA TYR A 33 38.31 -6.97 -1.28
C TYR A 33 37.03 -7.74 -1.63
N GLU A 34 36.81 -8.89 -0.97
CA GLU A 34 35.64 -9.73 -1.14
C GLU A 34 34.37 -8.96 -0.73
N ARG A 35 34.34 -8.30 0.43
CA ARG A 35 33.19 -7.48 0.86
C ARG A 35 32.91 -6.31 -0.10
N LEU A 36 33.95 -5.67 -0.64
CA LEU A 36 33.81 -4.56 -1.58
C LEU A 36 33.24 -5.02 -2.94
N PHE A 37 33.57 -6.25 -3.37
CA PHE A 37 33.13 -6.81 -4.65
C PHE A 37 31.79 -7.55 -4.57
N PHE A 38 31.48 -8.16 -3.42
CA PHE A 38 30.26 -8.93 -3.19
C PHE A 38 29.13 -8.12 -2.53
N GLN A 39 29.38 -6.88 -2.09
CA GLN A 39 28.34 -5.92 -1.74
C GLN A 39 28.42 -4.62 -2.57
N PRO A 40 28.29 -4.66 -3.90
CA PRO A 40 28.14 -3.44 -4.66
C PRO A 40 26.66 -3.04 -4.60
N SER A 41 26.22 -2.36 -3.53
CA SER A 41 25.09 -1.37 -3.55
C SER A 41 24.49 -0.98 -2.20
N VAL A 42 24.75 -1.63 -1.05
CA VAL A 42 24.05 -1.21 0.18
C VAL A 42 24.58 0.11 0.75
N LEU A 43 25.88 0.38 0.65
CA LEU A 43 26.49 1.58 1.25
C LEU A 43 26.34 2.83 0.36
N VAL A 44 26.51 2.72 -0.96
CA VAL A 44 26.37 3.88 -1.87
C VAL A 44 24.90 4.30 -1.99
N VAL A 45 23.96 3.34 -1.98
CA VAL A 45 22.55 3.68 -1.95
C VAL A 45 22.12 4.17 -0.56
N ALA A 46 22.71 3.68 0.54
CA ALA A 46 22.46 4.24 1.88
C ALA A 46 23.02 5.66 2.07
N ILE A 47 24.22 5.96 1.57
CA ILE A 47 24.85 7.28 1.67
C ILE A 47 24.15 8.31 0.77
N LEU A 48 23.67 7.91 -0.42
CA LEU A 48 22.82 8.78 -1.24
C LEU A 48 21.41 8.96 -0.66
N ARG A 49 20.92 8.00 0.13
CA ARG A 49 19.65 8.11 0.86
C ARG A 49 19.77 8.90 2.16
N SER A 50 20.96 9.05 2.74
CA SER A 50 21.12 9.64 4.07
C SER A 50 21.18 11.17 4.09
N ASP A 51 21.33 11.85 2.95
CA ASP A 51 21.80 13.24 2.96
C ASP A 51 20.83 14.33 2.42
N SER A 52 19.52 14.10 2.30
CA SER A 52 18.62 15.28 2.15
C SER A 52 17.12 15.12 2.44
N LEU A 53 16.57 13.91 2.59
CA LEU A 53 15.10 13.77 2.74
C LEU A 53 14.66 12.78 3.85
N THR A 54 15.59 12.03 4.45
CA THR A 54 15.27 10.88 5.31
C THR A 54 15.36 11.13 6.81
N THR A 55 15.80 12.31 7.25
CA THR A 55 15.89 12.63 8.70
C THR A 55 14.57 13.12 9.30
N SER A 56 13.51 13.25 8.49
CA SER A 56 12.14 13.55 8.96
C SER A 56 11.05 13.09 7.95
N SER A 57 11.28 12.06 7.13
CA SER A 57 10.23 11.59 6.21
C SER A 57 9.31 10.60 6.93
N ALA A 58 8.06 11.00 7.17
CA ALA A 58 6.99 10.09 7.55
C ALA A 58 6.94 8.88 6.59
N ASN A 59 6.62 7.69 7.11
CA ASN A 59 6.44 6.49 6.30
C ASN A 59 5.12 6.59 5.50
N PRO A 60 5.17 6.86 4.17
CA PRO A 60 3.95 7.04 3.37
C PRO A 60 3.14 5.74 3.26
N THR A 61 3.78 4.58 3.40
CA THR A 61 3.12 3.27 3.34
C THR A 61 2.10 3.10 4.47
N LEU A 62 2.35 3.69 5.65
CA LEU A 62 1.37 3.69 6.73
C LEU A 62 0.13 4.52 6.35
N LEU A 63 0.34 5.67 5.71
CA LEU A 63 -0.75 6.52 5.24
C LEU A 63 -1.58 5.82 4.14
N ASP A 64 -0.93 5.09 3.23
CA ASP A 64 -1.61 4.26 2.22
C ASP A 64 -2.45 3.15 2.87
N LEU A 65 -1.88 2.41 3.83
CA LEU A 65 -2.59 1.33 4.52
C LEU A 65 -3.82 1.85 5.27
N ILE A 66 -3.70 2.97 5.98
CA ILE A 66 -4.82 3.58 6.70
C ILE A 66 -5.85 4.17 5.72
N GLY A 67 -5.40 4.82 4.65
CA GLY A 67 -6.26 5.35 3.58
C GLY A 67 -7.10 4.26 2.90
N PHE A 68 -6.54 3.05 2.75
CA PHE A 68 -7.30 1.89 2.29
C PHE A 68 -8.22 1.33 3.39
N LEU A 69 -7.68 1.07 4.59
CA LEU A 69 -8.37 0.31 5.63
C LEU A 69 -9.58 0.99 6.23
N VAL A 70 -9.55 2.30 6.42
CA VAL A 70 -10.67 3.05 7.02
C VAL A 70 -11.94 2.94 6.17
N PRO A 71 -11.96 3.40 4.90
CA PRO A 71 -13.14 3.26 4.04
C PRO A 71 -13.48 1.79 3.77
N TYR A 72 -12.49 0.90 3.68
CA TYR A 72 -12.72 -0.53 3.47
C TYR A 72 -13.44 -1.19 4.65
N THR A 73 -13.03 -0.88 5.90
CA THR A 73 -13.70 -1.35 7.12
C THR A 73 -15.16 -0.94 7.13
N SER A 74 -15.42 0.35 6.92
CA SER A 74 -16.78 0.90 6.92
C SER A 74 -17.66 0.26 5.85
N THR A 75 -17.12 0.06 4.64
CA THR A 75 -17.82 -0.60 3.53
C THR A 75 -18.22 -2.03 3.89
N ILE A 76 -17.31 -2.81 4.48
CA ILE A 76 -17.60 -4.21 4.87
C ILE A 76 -18.69 -4.27 5.94
N LEU A 77 -18.63 -3.39 6.94
CA LEU A 77 -19.64 -3.37 7.99
C LEU A 77 -21.04 -3.06 7.44
N ILE A 78 -21.12 -2.16 6.45
CA ILE A 78 -22.37 -1.83 5.76
C ILE A 78 -22.85 -3.00 4.89
N LEU A 79 -21.97 -3.63 4.11
CA LEU A 79 -22.33 -4.78 3.27
C LEU A 79 -22.78 -6.00 4.08
N CYS A 80 -22.18 -6.21 5.26
CA CYS A 80 -22.60 -7.24 6.22
C CYS A 80 -23.89 -6.89 6.97
N GLY A 81 -24.43 -5.67 6.80
CA GLY A 81 -25.67 -5.23 7.44
C GLY A 81 -25.54 -4.97 8.94
N PHE A 82 -24.34 -4.62 9.42
CA PHE A 82 -24.15 -4.30 10.83
C PHE A 82 -25.04 -3.13 11.25
N ARG A 83 -25.66 -3.25 12.44
CA ARG A 83 -26.55 -2.22 13.02
C ARG A 83 -27.71 -1.79 12.11
N GLY A 84 -28.17 -2.66 11.21
CA GLY A 84 -29.28 -2.36 10.30
C GLY A 84 -28.87 -1.47 9.14
N ALA A 85 -27.57 -1.41 8.80
CA ALA A 85 -27.12 -0.80 7.56
C ALA A 85 -27.73 -1.53 6.35
N VAL A 86 -28.22 -0.75 5.38
CA VAL A 86 -28.86 -1.24 4.17
C VAL A 86 -28.08 -0.71 2.96
N ALA A 87 -27.44 -1.60 2.22
CA ALA A 87 -26.84 -1.27 0.93
C ALA A 87 -27.93 -1.29 -0.17
N PRO A 88 -27.89 -0.37 -1.15
CA PRO A 88 -26.82 0.61 -1.39
C PRO A 88 -26.94 1.93 -0.60
N GLN A 89 -28.08 2.25 0.03
CA GLN A 89 -28.34 3.58 0.58
C GLN A 89 -27.36 4.01 1.68
N SER A 90 -26.95 3.07 2.54
CA SER A 90 -26.03 3.35 3.65
C SER A 90 -24.61 3.68 3.18
N LEU A 91 -24.22 3.25 1.98
CA LEU A 91 -22.89 3.55 1.40
C LEU A 91 -22.75 5.03 1.02
N VAL A 92 -23.85 5.71 0.68
CA VAL A 92 -23.84 7.15 0.35
C VAL A 92 -23.34 7.99 1.53
N GLY A 93 -23.61 7.55 2.77
CA GLY A 93 -23.14 8.21 3.98
C GLY A 93 -21.61 8.12 4.19
N LEU A 94 -20.91 7.26 3.45
CA LEU A 94 -19.45 7.10 3.49
C LEU A 94 -18.72 7.89 2.39
N SER A 95 -19.44 8.63 1.54
CA SER A 95 -18.86 9.43 0.45
C SER A 95 -17.68 10.31 0.90
N GLY A 96 -17.78 10.92 2.09
CA GLY A 96 -16.68 11.70 2.68
C GLY A 96 -15.42 10.88 2.94
N ASP A 97 -15.55 9.68 3.52
CA ASP A 97 -14.41 8.79 3.79
C ASP A 97 -13.76 8.31 2.48
N TYR A 98 -14.57 8.04 1.45
CA TYR A 98 -14.08 7.65 0.13
C TYR A 98 -13.29 8.78 -0.55
N TYR A 99 -13.73 10.04 -0.43
CA TYR A 99 -13.00 11.18 -0.99
C TYR A 99 -11.70 11.47 -0.23
N PHE A 100 -11.76 11.67 1.09
CA PHE A 100 -10.62 12.17 1.85
C PHE A 100 -9.58 11.10 2.15
N PHE A 101 -10.02 9.94 2.67
CA PHE A 101 -9.10 8.85 3.03
C PHE A 101 -8.84 7.91 1.85
N GLY A 102 -9.91 7.45 1.20
CA GLY A 102 -9.81 6.47 0.11
C GLY A 102 -9.13 7.03 -1.14
N CYS A 103 -9.45 8.25 -1.56
CA CYS A 103 -8.92 8.84 -2.78
C CYS A 103 -7.74 9.77 -2.51
N ILE A 104 -7.95 10.88 -1.79
CA ILE A 104 -6.93 11.94 -1.68
C ILE A 104 -5.72 11.46 -0.87
N ALA A 105 -5.92 10.96 0.35
CA ALA A 105 -4.82 10.55 1.20
C ALA A 105 -4.02 9.38 0.58
N MET A 106 -4.70 8.38 0.04
CA MET A 106 -4.04 7.22 -0.57
C MET A 106 -3.35 7.55 -1.91
N ASN A 107 -3.92 8.40 -2.77
CA ASN A 107 -3.19 8.80 -3.98
C ASN A 107 -1.96 9.66 -3.66
N LEU A 108 -2.05 10.54 -2.66
CA LEU A 108 -0.91 11.36 -2.22
C LEU A 108 0.19 10.51 -1.61
N ALA A 109 -0.15 9.50 -0.80
CA ALA A 109 0.80 8.56 -0.22
C ALA A 109 1.44 7.68 -1.30
N GLY A 110 0.67 7.14 -2.25
CA GLY A 110 1.20 6.46 -3.42
C GLY A 110 2.17 7.33 -4.24
N ILE A 111 1.87 8.61 -4.48
CA ILE A 111 2.80 9.53 -5.15
C ILE A 111 4.06 9.76 -4.32
N ALA A 112 3.93 9.94 -3.00
CA ALA A 112 5.08 10.09 -2.12
C ALA A 112 5.98 8.84 -2.13
N GLU A 113 5.40 7.64 -2.14
CA GLU A 113 6.14 6.38 -2.24
C GLU A 113 6.79 6.20 -3.63
N PHE A 114 6.22 6.80 -4.68
CA PHE A 114 6.83 6.83 -6.02
C PHE A 114 8.14 7.61 -6.01
N ILE A 115 8.11 8.78 -5.38
CA ILE A 115 9.26 9.70 -5.29
C ILE A 115 10.38 9.09 -4.43
N LEU A 116 10.04 8.31 -3.40
CA LEU A 116 11.00 7.62 -2.54
C LEU A 116 11.60 6.34 -3.16
N GLY A 117 11.03 5.84 -4.27
CA GLY A 117 11.61 4.75 -5.07
C GLY A 117 11.66 3.38 -4.38
N ASN A 118 10.86 3.14 -3.34
CA ASN A 118 10.93 1.90 -2.55
C ASN A 118 10.07 0.74 -3.11
N SER A 119 9.12 0.98 -4.02
CA SER A 119 8.12 -0.05 -4.34
C SER A 119 7.44 0.11 -5.71
N ILE A 120 7.99 -0.47 -6.78
CA ILE A 120 7.34 -0.46 -8.11
C ILE A 120 5.99 -1.23 -8.12
N ILE A 121 5.78 -2.17 -7.19
CA ILE A 121 4.57 -3.03 -7.14
C ILE A 121 3.51 -2.49 -6.16
N SER A 122 3.85 -1.96 -4.98
CA SER A 122 2.84 -1.43 -4.03
C SER A 122 2.22 -0.13 -4.55
N ASN A 123 3.03 0.73 -5.18
CA ASN A 123 2.64 2.04 -5.67
C ASN A 123 1.48 1.98 -6.67
N GLY A 124 1.62 1.14 -7.70
CA GLY A 124 0.60 0.98 -8.73
C GLY A 124 -0.74 0.53 -8.14
N CYS A 125 -0.70 -0.41 -7.19
CA CYS A 125 -1.91 -0.89 -6.52
C CYS A 125 -2.60 0.21 -5.72
N PHE A 126 -1.88 0.98 -4.90
CA PHE A 126 -2.49 2.05 -4.09
C PHE A 126 -3.06 3.20 -4.93
N LEU A 127 -2.40 3.59 -6.03
CA LEU A 127 -2.95 4.59 -6.96
C LEU A 127 -4.21 4.09 -7.68
N ILE A 128 -4.22 2.82 -8.12
CA ILE A 128 -5.39 2.20 -8.76
C ILE A 128 -6.56 2.11 -7.78
N TYR A 129 -6.33 1.61 -6.56
CA TYR A 129 -7.37 1.54 -5.54
C TYR A 129 -7.82 2.92 -5.06
N GLY A 130 -6.94 3.93 -5.06
CA GLY A 130 -7.30 5.29 -4.65
C GLY A 130 -8.20 5.95 -5.67
N SER A 131 -7.87 5.76 -6.94
CA SER A 131 -8.74 6.17 -8.05
C SER A 131 -10.09 5.45 -8.00
N HIS A 132 -10.11 4.16 -7.60
CA HIS A 132 -11.35 3.40 -7.42
C HIS A 132 -12.25 3.99 -6.32
N TRP A 133 -11.70 4.30 -5.14
CA TRP A 133 -12.48 4.96 -4.08
C TRP A 133 -13.00 6.32 -4.51
N GLY A 134 -12.22 7.10 -5.26
CA GLY A 134 -12.66 8.36 -5.85
C GLY A 134 -13.82 8.17 -6.83
N SER A 135 -13.76 7.15 -7.68
CA SER A 135 -14.85 6.81 -8.59
C SER A 135 -16.13 6.42 -7.84
N LEU A 136 -16.03 5.63 -6.76
CA LEU A 136 -17.18 5.28 -5.93
C LEU A 136 -17.79 6.51 -5.26
N ALA A 137 -16.96 7.38 -4.70
CA ALA A 137 -17.39 8.62 -4.06
C ALA A 137 -18.16 9.52 -5.05
N TYR A 138 -17.62 9.69 -6.27
CA TYR A 138 -18.27 10.43 -7.33
C TYR A 138 -19.63 9.85 -7.72
N THR A 139 -19.73 8.52 -7.81
CA THR A 139 -21.00 7.88 -8.18
C THR A 139 -22.06 7.92 -7.08
N GLN A 140 -21.66 8.15 -5.84
CA GLN A 140 -22.54 8.16 -4.67
C GLN A 140 -22.89 9.57 -4.22
N ASP A 141 -22.16 10.59 -4.67
CA ASP A 141 -22.43 11.97 -4.31
C ASP A 141 -23.76 12.44 -4.94
N PRO A 142 -24.75 12.83 -4.12
CA PRO A 142 -26.03 13.32 -4.64
C PRO A 142 -25.91 14.65 -5.40
N ILE A 143 -24.80 15.39 -5.25
CA ILE A 143 -24.60 16.69 -5.90
C ILE A 143 -24.39 16.54 -7.41
N ASP A 144 -23.64 15.53 -7.83
CA ASP A 144 -23.28 15.33 -9.24
C ASP A 144 -24.41 14.72 -10.08
N ASN A 145 -25.41 14.11 -9.43
CA ASN A 145 -26.64 13.58 -10.03
C ASN A 145 -26.40 12.81 -11.35
N ASN A 146 -25.41 11.92 -11.34
CA ASN A 146 -24.98 11.10 -12.48
C ASN A 146 -26.07 10.18 -13.07
N THR A 147 -27.22 10.05 -12.40
CA THR A 147 -28.38 9.28 -12.88
C THR A 147 -29.29 10.08 -13.81
N ALA A 148 -29.17 11.41 -13.85
CA ALA A 148 -30.01 12.27 -14.69
C ALA A 148 -29.95 11.95 -16.20
N PRO A 149 -28.79 11.64 -16.82
CA PRO A 149 -28.71 11.23 -18.22
C PRO A 149 -29.43 9.90 -18.51
N PHE A 150 -29.66 9.08 -17.48
CA PHE A 150 -30.32 7.77 -17.59
C PHE A 150 -31.82 7.86 -17.28
N ALA A 151 -32.40 9.05 -17.12
CA ALA A 151 -33.80 9.22 -16.73
C ALA A 151 -34.79 8.51 -17.67
N GLU A 152 -34.55 8.52 -18.98
CA GLU A 152 -35.38 7.82 -19.98
C GLU A 152 -35.09 6.30 -20.05
N LEU A 153 -33.99 5.84 -19.43
CA LEU A 153 -33.49 4.47 -19.46
C LEU A 153 -33.70 3.72 -18.13
N GLY A 154 -34.57 4.23 -17.24
CA GLY A 154 -34.88 3.62 -15.94
C GLY A 154 -34.11 4.21 -14.74
N GLY A 155 -33.29 5.25 -14.96
CA GLY A 155 -32.60 5.98 -13.90
C GLY A 155 -31.60 5.12 -13.12
N ALA A 156 -31.53 5.33 -11.81
CA ALA A 156 -30.60 4.64 -10.90
C ALA A 156 -30.77 3.11 -10.83
N ASN A 157 -31.95 2.59 -11.21
CA ASN A 157 -32.24 1.15 -11.23
C ASN A 157 -32.37 0.64 -12.68
N GLY A 158 -31.98 1.45 -13.66
CA GLY A 158 -32.03 1.12 -15.07
C GLY A 158 -30.86 0.22 -15.44
N ALA A 159 -31.11 -0.76 -16.32
CA ALA A 159 -30.08 -1.68 -16.80
C ALA A 159 -28.85 -0.97 -17.40
N ALA A 160 -29.05 0.19 -18.01
CA ALA A 160 -27.96 0.99 -18.57
C ALA A 160 -27.02 1.55 -17.49
N TYR A 161 -27.55 2.06 -16.38
CA TYR A 161 -26.75 2.60 -15.29
C TYR A 161 -26.05 1.47 -14.51
N ASP A 162 -26.80 0.43 -14.14
CA ASP A 162 -26.25 -0.68 -13.36
C ASP A 162 -25.18 -1.48 -14.14
N SER A 163 -25.33 -1.60 -15.45
CA SER A 163 -24.29 -2.22 -16.28
C SER A 163 -22.98 -1.44 -16.26
N SER A 164 -23.05 -0.10 -16.19
CA SER A 164 -21.87 0.77 -16.12
C SER A 164 -21.12 0.55 -14.79
N GLN A 165 -21.86 0.46 -13.70
CA GLN A 165 -21.31 0.18 -12.37
C GLN A 165 -20.75 -1.26 -12.27
N GLY A 166 -21.47 -2.24 -12.83
CA GLY A 166 -21.03 -3.62 -12.91
C GLY A 166 -19.76 -3.79 -13.75
N PHE A 167 -19.62 -3.08 -14.87
CA PHE A 167 -18.39 -3.12 -15.69
C PHE A 167 -17.19 -2.54 -14.95
N HIS A 168 -17.36 -1.43 -14.22
CA HIS A 168 -16.30 -0.89 -13.38
C HIS A 168 -15.85 -1.91 -12.32
N ASN A 169 -16.80 -2.52 -11.61
CA ASN A 169 -16.51 -3.53 -10.58
C ASN A 169 -15.87 -4.80 -11.14
N VAL A 170 -16.24 -5.23 -12.35
CA VAL A 170 -15.56 -6.36 -13.04
C VAL A 170 -14.15 -5.98 -13.49
N SER A 171 -13.93 -4.74 -13.93
CA SER A 171 -12.63 -4.30 -14.46
C SER A 171 -11.53 -4.29 -13.40
N ILE A 172 -11.88 -4.09 -12.12
CA ILE A 172 -10.94 -4.04 -10.99
C ILE A 172 -10.80 -5.39 -10.26
N LEU A 173 -10.92 -6.49 -11.00
CA LEU A 173 -11.22 -7.83 -10.49
C LEU A 173 -10.37 -8.30 -9.30
N VAL A 174 -11.03 -8.46 -8.15
CA VAL A 174 -10.64 -9.32 -7.03
C VAL A 174 -11.92 -10.07 -6.60
N MET A 175 -11.81 -11.28 -6.02
CA MET A 175 -12.96 -12.15 -5.75
C MET A 175 -14.16 -11.48 -5.02
N MET A 176 -13.95 -10.45 -4.19
CA MET A 176 -15.05 -9.69 -3.57
C MET A 176 -15.80 -8.79 -4.55
N PHE A 177 -15.11 -8.17 -5.50
CA PHE A 177 -15.73 -7.33 -6.52
C PHE A 177 -16.57 -8.15 -7.51
N SER A 178 -16.26 -9.45 -7.68
CA SER A 178 -17.10 -10.35 -8.48
C SER A 178 -18.51 -10.52 -7.90
N PHE A 179 -18.65 -10.61 -6.57
CA PHE A 179 -19.96 -10.73 -5.91
C PHE A 179 -20.72 -9.40 -5.90
N ILE A 180 -20.01 -8.28 -5.75
CA ILE A 180 -20.60 -6.94 -5.83
C ILE A 180 -21.08 -6.67 -7.26
N ALA A 181 -20.25 -6.94 -8.28
CA ALA A 181 -20.65 -6.82 -9.67
C ALA A 181 -21.85 -7.72 -10.02
N ALA A 182 -21.86 -8.97 -9.55
CA ALA A 182 -23.00 -9.86 -9.74
C ALA A 182 -24.28 -9.31 -9.08
N ALA A 183 -24.15 -8.66 -7.91
CA ALA A 183 -25.26 -7.98 -7.27
C ALA A 183 -25.76 -6.80 -8.11
N ASP A 184 -24.85 -5.92 -8.58
CA ASP A 184 -25.19 -4.76 -9.41
C ASP A 184 -25.87 -5.17 -10.73
N PHE A 185 -25.36 -6.17 -11.44
CA PHE A 185 -25.99 -6.69 -12.66
C PHE A 185 -27.36 -7.33 -12.42
N SER A 186 -27.65 -7.74 -11.18
CA SER A 186 -28.93 -8.35 -10.81
C SER A 186 -29.99 -7.30 -10.44
N VAL A 187 -29.59 -6.08 -10.07
CA VAL A 187 -30.51 -4.98 -9.67
C VAL A 187 -31.57 -4.66 -10.75
N PRO A 188 -31.24 -4.51 -12.04
CA PRO A 188 -32.23 -4.18 -13.08
C PRO A 188 -33.28 -5.28 -13.31
N THR A 189 -32.93 -6.52 -12.98
CA THR A 189 -33.78 -7.70 -13.21
C THR A 189 -34.66 -8.03 -12.01
N ALA A 190 -34.45 -7.36 -10.87
CA ALA A 190 -35.20 -7.60 -9.65
C ALA A 190 -36.62 -7.01 -9.75
N THR A 191 -37.61 -7.88 -9.79
CA THR A 191 -39.03 -7.48 -9.85
C THR A 191 -39.83 -7.98 -8.64
N THR A 192 -39.30 -8.96 -7.92
CA THR A 192 -39.95 -9.60 -6.78
C THR A 192 -39.17 -9.40 -5.48
N ALA A 193 -39.85 -9.52 -4.34
CA ALA A 193 -39.20 -9.45 -3.03
C ALA A 193 -38.11 -10.53 -2.82
N THR A 194 -38.22 -11.66 -3.53
CA THR A 194 -37.22 -12.72 -3.52
C THR A 194 -35.94 -12.35 -4.27
N ASP A 195 -36.04 -11.52 -5.32
CA ASP A 195 -34.88 -11.05 -6.09
C ASP A 195 -34.08 -10.03 -5.27
N ILE A 196 -34.77 -9.15 -4.56
CA ILE A 196 -34.15 -8.19 -3.63
C ILE A 196 -33.40 -8.93 -2.52
N ALA A 197 -34.01 -9.99 -1.95
CA ALA A 197 -33.36 -10.83 -0.95
C ALA A 197 -32.14 -11.58 -1.52
N HIS A 198 -32.15 -11.94 -2.81
CA HIS A 198 -31.01 -12.55 -3.49
C HIS A 198 -29.84 -11.55 -3.64
N ILE A 199 -30.12 -10.32 -4.07
CA ILE A 199 -29.12 -9.23 -4.18
C ILE A 199 -28.48 -8.95 -2.83
N GLU A 200 -29.28 -8.79 -1.78
CA GLU A 200 -28.75 -8.61 -0.42
C GLU A 200 -27.85 -9.75 0.03
N LYS A 201 -28.21 -10.99 -0.35
CA LYS A 201 -27.40 -12.17 -0.03
C LYS A 201 -26.06 -12.15 -0.76
N LEU A 202 -26.03 -11.75 -2.02
CA LEU A 202 -24.79 -11.57 -2.79
C LEU A 202 -23.89 -10.50 -2.15
N LEU A 203 -24.47 -9.36 -1.75
CA LEU A 203 -23.74 -8.28 -1.07
C LEU A 203 -23.17 -8.72 0.29
N LYS A 204 -23.96 -9.45 1.09
CA LYS A 204 -23.52 -10.02 2.38
C LYS A 204 -22.38 -11.03 2.19
N ILE A 205 -22.45 -11.88 1.17
CA ILE A 205 -21.38 -12.82 0.84
C ILE A 205 -20.11 -12.07 0.40
N GLY A 206 -20.24 -11.04 -0.45
CA GLY A 206 -19.14 -10.18 -0.87
C GLY A 206 -18.45 -9.48 0.32
N GLY A 207 -19.23 -8.90 1.24
CA GLY A 207 -18.72 -8.32 2.49
C GLY A 207 -18.05 -9.36 3.39
N GLY A 208 -18.63 -10.56 3.49
CA GLY A 208 -18.07 -11.67 4.26
C GLY A 208 -16.69 -12.12 3.76
N PHE A 209 -16.51 -12.34 2.46
CA PHE A 209 -15.19 -12.68 1.91
C PHE A 209 -14.16 -11.55 2.11
N SER A 210 -14.62 -10.29 2.02
CA SER A 210 -13.78 -9.10 2.20
C SER A 210 -13.22 -8.96 3.63
N SER A 211 -13.91 -9.53 4.62
CA SER A 211 -13.50 -9.49 6.03
C SER A 211 -12.15 -10.17 6.29
N LEU A 212 -11.78 -11.18 5.49
CA LEU A 212 -10.48 -11.83 5.60
C LEU A 212 -9.34 -10.89 5.19
N GLY A 213 -9.54 -10.12 4.11
CA GLY A 213 -8.63 -9.08 3.67
C GLY A 213 -8.55 -7.92 4.66
N LEU A 214 -9.64 -7.64 5.36
CA LEU A 214 -9.67 -6.61 6.40
C LEU A 214 -8.80 -7.00 7.62
N ILE A 215 -8.92 -8.24 8.08
CA ILE A 215 -8.13 -8.74 9.21
C ILE A 215 -6.64 -8.76 8.86
N SER A 216 -6.28 -9.24 7.66
CA SER A 216 -4.89 -9.23 7.21
C SER A 216 -4.35 -7.81 7.01
N GLY A 217 -5.16 -6.89 6.49
CA GLY A 217 -4.76 -5.50 6.31
C GLY A 217 -4.52 -4.76 7.64
N TRP A 218 -5.42 -4.89 8.62
CA TRP A 218 -5.21 -4.32 9.97
C TRP A 218 -4.01 -4.93 10.69
N TYR A 219 -3.75 -6.22 10.47
CA TYR A 219 -2.55 -6.89 10.97
C TYR A 219 -1.27 -6.26 10.40
N LEU A 220 -1.21 -6.05 9.08
CA LEU A 220 -0.08 -5.38 8.42
C LEU A 220 0.08 -3.93 8.87
N ALA A 221 -1.01 -3.17 8.97
CA ALA A 221 -0.95 -1.79 9.46
C ALA A 221 -0.40 -1.69 10.89
N THR A 222 -0.74 -2.64 11.76
CA THR A 222 -0.21 -2.71 13.13
C THR A 222 1.29 -2.99 13.11
N LEU A 223 1.74 -3.93 12.29
CA LEU A 223 3.17 -4.24 12.13
C LEU A 223 3.97 -3.02 11.64
N THR A 224 3.50 -2.37 10.57
CA THR A 224 4.16 -1.18 10.01
C THR A 224 4.16 -0.01 10.99
N THR A 225 3.09 0.13 11.79
CA THR A 225 3.05 1.15 12.86
C THR A 225 4.11 0.86 13.90
N CYS A 226 4.21 -0.38 14.40
CA CYS A 226 5.22 -0.76 15.39
C CYS A 226 6.66 -0.57 14.89
N GLU A 227 6.91 -0.90 13.62
CA GLU A 227 8.19 -0.64 12.96
C GLU A 227 8.48 0.88 12.89
N ALA A 228 7.50 1.69 12.49
CA ALA A 228 7.67 3.15 12.40
C ALA A 228 7.93 3.83 13.76
N VAL A 229 7.44 3.26 14.87
CA VAL A 229 7.69 3.77 16.23
C VAL A 229 8.87 3.08 16.93
N GLU A 230 9.60 2.21 16.23
CA GLU A 230 10.73 1.43 16.76
C GLU A 230 10.39 0.60 18.03
N ILE A 231 9.11 0.24 18.22
CA ILE A 231 8.70 -0.59 19.35
C ILE A 231 8.89 -2.06 18.95
N PRO A 232 9.57 -2.89 19.79
CA PRO A 232 9.70 -4.31 19.55
C PRO A 232 8.32 -4.99 19.51
N CYS A 233 7.82 -5.28 18.31
CA CYS A 233 6.54 -5.94 18.14
C CYS A 233 6.73 -7.46 18.18
N PRO A 234 6.09 -8.19 19.11
CA PRO A 234 6.21 -9.66 19.19
C PRO A 234 5.38 -10.40 18.14
N LEU A 235 4.83 -9.71 17.14
CA LEU A 235 3.95 -10.32 16.13
C LEU A 235 4.78 -10.93 14.99
N CYS A 236 4.56 -12.22 14.74
CA CYS A 236 5.29 -12.98 13.74
C CYS A 236 5.02 -12.47 12.32
N VAL A 237 5.92 -11.66 11.77
CA VAL A 237 5.94 -11.41 10.32
C VAL A 237 6.19 -12.77 9.66
N PHE A 238 5.19 -13.29 8.94
CA PHE A 238 5.31 -14.54 8.18
C PHE A 238 6.21 -14.29 6.96
N ASP A 239 7.48 -14.01 7.21
CA ASP A 239 8.50 -13.88 6.18
C ASP A 239 8.85 -15.27 5.67
N LEU A 240 8.29 -15.60 4.51
CA LEU A 240 8.53 -16.85 3.80
C LEU A 240 9.88 -16.87 3.09
N SER A 241 10.70 -15.79 3.15
CA SER A 241 12.03 -15.72 2.55
C SER A 241 12.92 -16.90 2.97
N SER A 242 12.88 -17.26 4.26
CA SER A 242 13.64 -18.40 4.80
C SER A 242 13.15 -19.79 4.36
N LYS A 243 11.90 -19.90 3.88
CA LYS A 243 11.29 -21.17 3.46
C LYS A 243 11.27 -21.38 1.94
N VAL A 244 11.23 -20.30 1.17
CA VAL A 244 11.15 -20.35 -0.30
C VAL A 244 12.54 -20.21 -0.94
N PHE A 245 13.48 -19.50 -0.29
CA PHE A 245 14.86 -19.37 -0.75
C PHE A 245 15.83 -19.91 0.30
N PRO A 246 16.10 -21.24 0.34
CA PRO A 246 17.11 -21.78 1.22
C PRO A 246 18.47 -21.15 0.89
N SER A 247 19.12 -20.58 1.91
CA SER A 247 20.49 -20.08 1.78
C SER A 247 21.40 -21.22 1.33
N LYS A 248 22.16 -21.00 0.26
CA LYS A 248 23.09 -22.00 -0.27
C LYS A 248 24.22 -22.16 0.74
N GLU A 249 24.20 -23.26 1.49
CA GLU A 249 25.28 -23.62 2.42
C GLU A 249 26.58 -23.74 1.62
N ARG A 250 27.56 -22.87 1.94
CA ARG A 250 28.87 -22.87 1.28
C ARG A 250 29.59 -24.14 1.78
N SER A 251 29.65 -25.17 0.95
CA SER A 251 30.36 -26.41 1.26
C SER A 251 31.80 -26.10 1.70
N PRO A 252 32.30 -26.64 2.82
CA PRO A 252 33.70 -26.51 3.16
C PRO A 252 34.52 -27.24 2.10
N THR A 253 35.18 -26.48 1.23
CA THR A 253 36.21 -27.04 0.35
C THR A 253 37.29 -27.65 1.23
N GLY A 254 37.46 -28.96 1.05
CA GLY A 254 38.33 -29.80 1.84
C GLY A 254 39.79 -29.36 1.84
N SER A 255 40.45 -29.73 2.94
CA SER A 255 41.89 -29.96 3.04
C SER A 255 42.34 -31.09 2.11
#